data_AF-A0A349N2B9-F1
#
_entry.id   AF-A0A349N2B9-F1
#
_cell.length_a   1.000
_cell.length_b   1.000
_cell.length_c   1.000
_cell.angle_alpha   90.00
_cell.angle_beta   90.00
_cell.angle_gamma   90.00
#
_symmetry.space_group_name_H-M   'P 1'
#
loop_
_entity.id
_entity.type
_entity.pdbx_description
1 polymer ?
#
loop_
_entity_poly.entity_id
_entity_poly.type
_entity_poly.pdbx_seq_one_letter_code
_entity_poly.pdbx_strand_id
1 'polypeptide(L)'
;MGNREKAIGELLSKIADELNITSTMQDKAVQSYHAVGDWIGRGIDYDVKIMPQGSMNLGTIIKPIDDSDDYDIDLVCLLEDGQQLEAEKIKEIIGDRLKNNTTYKMKMRREGKRCWTLDYEEFH
;
A
#
# COMPACT_ATOMS: atom_id res chain seq x y z
N MET A 1 -16.13 -24.43 -27.28
CA MET A 1 -16.91 -23.79 -26.21
C MET A 1 -18.32 -23.54 -26.74
N GLY A 2 -19.34 -23.92 -25.98
CA GLY A 2 -20.73 -23.65 -26.32
C GLY A 2 -21.11 -22.18 -26.07
N ASN A 3 -22.15 -21.67 -26.75
CA ASN A 3 -22.62 -20.28 -26.59
C ASN A 3 -22.92 -19.91 -25.13
N ARG A 4 -23.40 -20.86 -24.33
CA ARG A 4 -23.66 -20.65 -22.88
C ARG A 4 -22.38 -20.43 -22.09
N GLU A 5 -21.33 -21.20 -22.36
CA GLU A 5 -20.03 -21.07 -21.67
C GLU A 5 -19.40 -19.72 -21.98
N LYS A 6 -19.50 -19.28 -23.24
CA LYS A 6 -19.01 -17.97 -23.66
C LYS A 6 -19.75 -16.83 -22.93
N ALA A 7 -21.08 -16.89 -22.86
CA ALA A 7 -21.88 -15.88 -22.18
C ALA A 7 -21.59 -15.82 -20.65
N ILE A 8 -21.39 -16.97 -20.00
CA ILE A 8 -20.99 -17.01 -18.59
C ILE A 8 -19.59 -16.41 -18.40
N GLY A 9 -18.65 -16.76 -19.27
CA GLY A 9 -17.30 -16.19 -19.24
C GLY A 9 -17.31 -14.66 -19.36
N GLU A 10 -18.06 -14.12 -20.32
CA GLU A 10 -18.20 -12.67 -20.51
C GLU A 10 -18.82 -11.97 -19.29
N LEU A 11 -19.82 -12.59 -18.65
CA LEU A 11 -20.43 -12.05 -17.44
C LEU A 11 -19.43 -12.04 -16.27
N LEU A 12 -18.70 -13.14 -16.06
CA LEU A 12 -17.71 -13.24 -14.99
C LEU A 12 -16.56 -12.25 -15.19
N SER A 13 -16.10 -12.05 -16.44
CA SER A 13 -15.08 -11.04 -16.75
C SER A 13 -15.56 -9.63 -16.42
N LYS A 14 -16.81 -9.27 -16.77
CA LYS A 14 -17.36 -7.95 -16.42
C LYS A 14 -17.48 -7.72 -14.92
N ILE A 15 -17.85 -8.76 -14.17
CA ILE A 15 -17.89 -8.68 -12.70
C ILE A 15 -16.47 -8.47 -12.15
N ALA A 16 -15.47 -9.20 -12.67
CA ALA A 16 -14.08 -9.02 -12.27
C ALA A 16 -13.58 -7.61 -12.58
N ASP A 17 -13.85 -7.09 -13.77
CA ASP A 17 -13.46 -5.73 -14.18
C ASP A 17 -14.11 -4.65 -13.29
N GLU A 18 -15.36 -4.86 -12.86
CA GLU A 18 -16.04 -3.94 -11.96
C GLU A 18 -15.45 -3.98 -10.54
N LEU A 19 -15.02 -5.17 -10.08
CA LEU A 19 -14.42 -5.35 -8.78
C LEU A 19 -12.96 -4.92 -8.71
N ASN A 20 -12.20 -4.96 -9.80
CA ASN A 20 -10.76 -4.68 -9.77
C ASN A 20 -10.45 -3.21 -9.53
N ILE A 21 -9.34 -2.94 -8.82
CA ILE A 21 -8.77 -1.59 -8.76
C ILE A 21 -8.56 -1.03 -10.18
N THR A 22 -8.92 0.23 -10.39
CA THR A 22 -8.68 0.89 -11.68
C THR A 22 -7.19 1.14 -11.90
N SER A 23 -6.73 1.15 -13.15
CA SER A 23 -5.32 1.43 -13.48
C SER A 23 -4.85 2.77 -12.92
N THR A 24 -5.70 3.79 -12.98
CA THR A 24 -5.41 5.12 -12.42
C THR A 24 -5.18 5.07 -10.91
N MET A 25 -5.97 4.29 -10.16
CA MET A 25 -5.79 4.13 -8.72
C MET A 25 -4.57 3.31 -8.38
N GLN A 26 -4.29 2.28 -9.16
CA GLN A 26 -3.06 1.52 -9.04
C GLN A 26 -1.83 2.43 -9.26
N ASP A 27 -1.83 3.27 -10.29
CA ASP A 27 -0.73 4.21 -10.56
C ASP A 27 -0.57 5.24 -9.44
N LYS A 28 -1.68 5.77 -8.91
CA LYS A 28 -1.66 6.70 -7.78
C LYS A 28 -1.11 6.05 -6.51
N ALA A 29 -1.50 4.81 -6.23
CA ALA A 29 -0.96 4.00 -5.14
C ALA A 29 0.57 3.82 -5.29
N VAL A 30 1.01 3.40 -6.47
CA VAL A 30 2.43 3.19 -6.81
C VAL A 30 3.26 4.44 -6.60
N GLN A 31 2.82 5.56 -7.16
CA GLN A 31 3.49 6.85 -6.98
C GLN A 31 3.55 7.25 -5.50
N SER A 32 2.47 7.02 -4.75
CA SER A 32 2.37 7.44 -3.35
C SER A 32 3.32 6.65 -2.45
N TYR A 33 3.37 5.33 -2.58
CA TYR A 33 4.27 4.53 -1.74
C TYR A 33 5.74 4.71 -2.11
N HIS A 34 6.06 4.94 -3.40
CA HIS A 34 7.42 5.27 -3.80
C HIS A 34 7.87 6.61 -3.19
N ALA A 35 7.00 7.63 -3.20
CA ALA A 35 7.31 8.91 -2.58
C ALA A 35 7.57 8.78 -1.06
N VAL A 36 6.81 7.94 -0.36
CA VAL A 36 7.05 7.62 1.05
C VAL A 36 8.40 6.93 1.24
N GLY A 37 8.71 5.92 0.41
CA GLY A 37 10.00 5.23 0.43
C GLY A 37 11.19 6.16 0.22
N ASP A 38 11.14 6.97 -0.83
CA ASP A 38 12.17 7.95 -1.16
C ASP A 38 12.35 9.00 -0.07
N TRP A 39 11.27 9.38 0.62
CA TRP A 39 11.37 10.26 1.77
C TRP A 39 12.09 9.59 2.94
N ILE A 40 11.74 8.34 3.25
CA ILE A 40 12.34 7.58 4.35
C ILE A 40 13.84 7.41 4.07
N GLY A 41 14.20 6.83 2.92
CA GLY A 41 15.58 6.51 2.55
C GLY A 41 16.51 7.72 2.50
N ARG A 42 16.01 8.91 2.13
CA ARG A 42 16.84 10.13 2.12
C ARG A 42 17.19 10.69 3.51
N GLY A 43 16.62 10.18 4.58
CA GLY A 43 16.83 10.74 5.93
C GLY A 43 17.16 9.73 7.01
N ILE A 44 17.56 8.52 6.63
CA ILE A 44 18.11 7.52 7.53
C ILE A 44 19.37 6.92 6.91
N ASP A 45 20.27 6.40 7.74
CA ASP A 45 21.54 5.80 7.31
C ASP A 45 21.38 4.30 7.03
N TYR A 46 20.38 3.98 6.20
CA TYR A 46 20.05 2.62 5.77
C TYR A 46 19.53 2.65 4.33
N ASP A 47 19.79 1.60 3.57
CA ASP A 47 19.20 1.43 2.24
C ASP A 47 17.74 0.98 2.38
N VAL A 48 16.82 1.75 1.79
CA VAL A 48 15.38 1.58 1.96
C VAL A 48 14.75 1.07 0.69
N LYS A 49 14.08 -0.08 0.79
CA LYS A 49 13.28 -0.64 -0.28
C LYS A 49 11.83 -0.76 0.14
N ILE A 50 10.95 -0.06 -0.58
CA ILE A 50 9.49 -0.21 -0.46
C ILE A 50 8.98 -1.17 -1.53
N MET A 51 8.14 -2.12 -1.14
CA MET A 51 7.45 -3.01 -2.08
C MET A 51 6.03 -3.33 -1.60
N PRO A 52 5.09 -3.57 -2.52
CA PRO A 52 3.75 -4.00 -2.15
C PRO A 52 3.76 -5.41 -1.54
N GLN A 53 2.86 -5.63 -0.60
CA GLN A 53 2.50 -6.94 -0.05
C GLN A 53 0.98 -7.13 -0.21
N GLY A 54 0.48 -8.31 0.16
CA GLY A 54 -0.96 -8.55 0.29
C GLY A 54 -1.67 -8.55 -1.06
N SER A 55 -2.90 -8.04 -1.04
CA SER A 55 -3.79 -7.95 -2.22
C SER A 55 -3.15 -7.18 -3.38
N MET A 56 -2.40 -6.11 -3.09
CA MET A 56 -1.70 -5.31 -4.10
C MET A 56 -0.70 -6.16 -4.89
N ASN A 57 0.13 -6.92 -4.18
CA ASN A 57 1.16 -7.73 -4.81
C ASN A 57 0.57 -8.93 -5.58
N LEU A 58 -0.60 -9.43 -5.16
CA LEU A 58 -1.28 -10.55 -5.82
C LEU A 58 -2.15 -10.12 -7.00
N GLY A 59 -2.36 -8.81 -7.21
CA GLY A 59 -3.29 -8.31 -8.22
C GLY A 59 -4.75 -8.61 -7.88
N THR A 60 -5.07 -8.75 -6.60
CA THR A 60 -6.41 -9.09 -6.10
C THR A 60 -7.00 -7.98 -5.25
N ILE A 61 -6.53 -6.73 -5.40
CA ILE A 61 -7.20 -5.58 -4.80
C ILE A 61 -8.57 -5.45 -5.44
N ILE A 62 -9.58 -5.37 -4.59
CA ILE A 62 -10.94 -5.06 -4.99
C ILE A 62 -11.28 -3.62 -4.61
N LYS A 63 -12.16 -2.99 -5.41
CA LYS A 63 -12.75 -1.70 -5.09
C LYS A 63 -13.56 -1.80 -3.79
N PRO A 64 -13.51 -0.77 -2.94
CA PRO A 64 -14.48 -0.59 -1.86
C PRO A 64 -15.92 -0.72 -2.37
N ILE A 65 -16.80 -1.27 -1.53
CA ILE A 65 -18.21 -1.48 -1.89
C ILE A 65 -18.97 -0.14 -1.98
N ASP A 66 -18.58 0.81 -1.14
CA ASP A 66 -19.09 2.18 -1.12
C ASP A 66 -18.01 3.17 -0.65
N ASP A 67 -18.33 4.46 -0.64
CA ASP A 67 -17.41 5.55 -0.27
C ASP A 67 -17.04 5.56 1.24
N SER A 68 -17.52 4.60 2.03
CA SER A 68 -17.17 4.50 3.46
C SER A 68 -15.92 3.66 3.72
N ASP A 69 -15.38 3.01 2.70
CA ASP A 69 -14.21 2.15 2.79
C ASP A 69 -13.15 2.55 1.77
N ASP A 70 -11.88 2.32 2.11
CA ASP A 70 -10.71 2.73 1.34
C ASP A 70 -10.01 1.51 0.76
N TYR A 71 -9.20 1.67 -0.30
CA TYR A 71 -8.32 0.58 -0.71
C TYR A 71 -7.28 0.31 0.37
N ASP A 72 -7.16 -0.94 0.82
CA ASP A 72 -6.11 -1.37 1.74
C ASP A 72 -4.83 -1.70 0.97
N ILE A 73 -3.76 -0.93 1.21
CA ILE A 73 -2.48 -1.08 0.52
C ILE A 73 -1.40 -1.47 1.52
N ASP A 74 -1.17 -2.77 1.63
CA ASP A 74 -0.06 -3.30 2.42
C ASP A 74 1.29 -3.06 1.74
N LEU A 75 2.21 -2.46 2.49
CA LEU A 75 3.58 -2.19 2.04
C LEU A 75 4.60 -2.76 3.01
N VAL A 76 5.67 -3.32 2.46
CA VAL A 76 6.88 -3.64 3.22
C VAL A 76 7.86 -2.50 3.06
N CYS A 77 8.36 -1.97 4.19
CA CYS A 77 9.53 -1.12 4.24
C CYS A 77 10.72 -1.94 4.75
N LEU A 78 11.62 -2.30 3.83
CA LEU A 78 12.80 -3.09 4.12
C LEU A 78 14.01 -2.16 4.27
N LEU A 79 14.73 -2.29 5.39
CA LEU A 79 16.07 -1.73 5.57
C LEU A 79 17.09 -2.82 5.16
N GLU A 80 17.69 -2.70 3.96
CA GLU A 80 18.51 -3.77 3.38
C GLU A 80 19.81 -4.04 4.15
N ASP A 81 20.27 -3.11 4.96
CA ASP A 81 21.44 -3.17 5.83
C ASP A 81 21.09 -3.07 7.33
N GLY A 82 19.81 -3.21 7.67
CA GLY A 82 19.28 -3.13 9.04
C GLY A 82 19.16 -4.46 9.80
N GLN A 83 19.76 -5.56 9.34
CA GLN A 83 19.49 -6.92 9.85
C GLN A 83 19.85 -7.14 11.32
N GLN A 84 20.73 -6.31 11.89
CA GLN A 84 21.16 -6.40 13.29
C GLN A 84 20.27 -5.58 14.23
N LEU A 85 19.29 -4.84 13.70
CA LEU A 85 18.39 -4.03 14.49
C LEU A 85 17.27 -4.88 15.09
N GLU A 86 16.92 -4.56 16.33
CA GLU A 86 15.69 -5.06 16.94
C GLU A 86 14.47 -4.52 16.20
N ALA A 87 13.40 -5.33 16.11
CA ALA A 87 12.19 -4.96 15.40
C ALA A 87 11.54 -3.66 15.93
N GLU A 88 11.60 -3.45 17.25
CA GLU A 88 11.17 -2.20 17.88
C GLU A 88 11.97 -1.01 17.35
N LYS A 89 13.29 -1.17 17.21
CA LYS A 89 14.16 -0.10 16.73
C LYS A 89 13.90 0.26 15.27
N ILE A 90 13.67 -0.73 14.42
CA ILE A 90 13.26 -0.50 13.02
C ILE A 90 11.97 0.33 13.00
N LYS A 91 10.97 -0.07 13.80
CA LYS A 91 9.69 0.63 13.86
C LYS A 91 9.83 2.09 14.33
N GLU A 92 10.65 2.33 15.36
CA GLU A 92 10.97 3.69 15.84
C GLU A 92 11.60 4.55 14.74
N ILE A 93 12.64 4.04 14.07
CA ILE A 93 13.36 4.76 13.01
C ILE A 93 12.39 5.22 11.92
N ILE A 94 11.55 4.30 11.43
CA ILE A 94 10.56 4.61 10.39
C ILE A 94 9.51 5.61 10.91
N GLY A 95 8.98 5.39 12.11
CA GLY A 95 7.95 6.24 12.70
C GLY A 95 8.43 7.68 12.91
N ASP A 96 9.63 7.85 13.45
CA ASP A 96 10.21 9.17 13.69
C ASP A 96 10.56 9.87 12.38
N ARG A 97 11.02 9.12 11.37
CA ARG A 97 11.26 9.67 10.04
C ARG A 97 9.99 10.16 9.36
N LEU A 98 8.88 9.45 9.52
CA LEU A 98 7.56 9.89 9.02
C LEU A 98 7.08 11.14 9.75
N LYS A 99 7.21 11.20 11.09
CA LYS A 99 6.81 12.35 11.91
C LYS A 99 7.59 13.64 11.58
N ASN A 100 8.81 13.52 11.02
CA ASN A 100 9.63 14.67 10.61
C ASN A 100 9.10 15.40 9.36
N ASN A 101 8.10 14.85 8.68
CA ASN A 101 7.43 15.49 7.55
C ASN A 101 6.01 15.90 7.96
N THR A 102 5.67 17.18 7.86
CA THR A 102 4.33 17.66 8.22
C THR A 102 3.22 16.95 7.44
N THR A 103 3.43 16.67 6.15
CA THR A 103 2.45 15.97 5.31
C THR A 103 2.21 14.54 5.80
N TYR A 104 3.27 13.74 5.98
CA TYR A 104 3.10 12.37 6.45
C TYR A 104 2.59 12.32 7.89
N LYS A 105 3.09 13.18 8.77
CA LYS A 105 2.62 13.28 10.16
C LYS A 105 1.10 13.54 10.25
N MET A 106 0.54 14.40 9.39
CA MET A 106 -0.90 14.65 9.36
C MET A 106 -1.71 13.46 8.85
N LYS A 107 -1.10 12.59 8.04
CA LYS A 107 -1.70 11.37 7.51
C LYS A 107 -1.56 10.17 8.45
N MET A 108 -0.66 10.23 9.43
CA MET A 108 -0.42 9.09 10.31
C MET A 108 -1.61 8.83 11.24
N ARG A 109 -2.11 7.60 11.22
CA ARG A 109 -2.95 7.09 12.32
C ARG A 109 -2.14 6.95 13.61
N ARG A 110 -2.84 6.69 14.72
CA ARG A 110 -2.19 6.24 15.95
C ARG A 110 -1.35 5.01 15.65
N GLU A 111 -0.16 4.96 16.23
CA GLU A 111 0.77 3.83 16.10
C GLU A 111 0.05 2.49 16.27
N GLY A 112 0.10 1.67 15.22
CA GLY A 112 -0.42 0.31 15.24
C GLY A 112 0.52 -0.64 15.96
N LYS A 113 0.07 -1.85 16.28
CA LYS A 113 0.94 -2.84 16.94
C LYS A 113 2.16 -3.21 16.09
N ARG A 114 1.97 -3.36 14.77
CA ARG A 114 2.97 -3.92 13.84
C ARG A 114 3.37 -2.96 12.71
N CYS A 115 2.60 -1.92 12.46
CA CYS A 115 2.77 -1.05 11.30
C CYS A 115 2.50 0.42 11.65
N TRP A 116 2.94 1.28 10.73
CA TRP A 116 2.50 2.66 10.63
C TRP A 116 1.50 2.73 9.47
N THR A 117 0.35 3.38 9.70
CA THR A 117 -0.70 3.55 8.67
C THR A 117 -0.78 5.02 8.30
N LEU A 118 -0.88 5.31 7.00
CA LEU A 118 -0.98 6.66 6.45
C LEU A 118 -2.30 6.79 5.69
N ASP A 119 -3.18 7.68 6.15
CA ASP A 119 -4.45 7.95 5.49
C ASP A 119 -4.26 8.84 4.24
N TYR A 120 -4.60 8.29 3.08
CA TYR A 120 -4.80 9.02 1.83
C TYR A 120 -6.30 9.13 1.54
N GLU A 121 -6.66 9.94 0.54
CA GLU A 121 -8.09 10.19 0.24
C GLU A 121 -8.84 8.97 -0.27
N GLU A 122 -8.14 7.99 -0.85
CA GLU A 122 -8.74 6.80 -1.47
C GLU A 122 -8.14 5.49 -0.95
N PHE A 123 -7.06 5.54 -0.16
CA PHE A 123 -6.35 4.37 0.34
C PHE A 123 -5.69 4.63 1.68
N HIS A 124 -5.42 3.58 2.44
CA HIS A 124 -4.66 3.64 3.69
C HIS A 124 -3.55 2.60 3.77
#